data_AF-A0A6M7TZZ8-F1
#
_entry.id   AF-A0A6M7TZZ8-F1
#
_cell.length_a   1.000
_cell.length_b   1.000
_cell.length_c   1.000
_cell.angle_alpha   90.00
_cell.angle_beta   90.00
_cell.angle_gamma   90.00
#
_symmetry.space_group_name_H-M   'P 1'
#
loop_
_entity.id
_entity.type
_entity.pdbx_description
1 polymer ?
#
loop_
_entity_poly.entity_id
_entity_poly.type
_entity_poly.pdbx_seq_one_letter_code
_entity_poly.pdbx_strand_id
1 'polypeptide(L)' 'MDKAKVFWSGRSQAVRLPKKYRFETSEVSIRREGRAVVLEPLAQDWGWLDRLTGPLDDDFVEAALDGR' A
#
# COMPACT_ATOMS: atom_id res chain seq x y z
N MET A 1 13.07 -18.72 9.03
CA MET A 1 11.74 -18.26 8.53
C MET A 1 10.94 -17.80 9.72
N ASP A 2 10.54 -16.53 9.75
CA ASP A 2 9.65 -16.04 10.79
C ASP A 2 8.25 -16.62 10.60
N LYS A 3 7.53 -16.78 11.71
CA LYS A 3 6.17 -17.31 11.73
C LYS A 3 5.26 -16.31 12.44
N ALA A 4 4.02 -16.22 11.99
CA ALA A 4 2.98 -15.43 12.63
C ALA A 4 1.84 -16.35 13.07
N LYS A 5 1.14 -15.98 14.14
CA LYS A 5 -0.02 -16.73 14.62
C LYS A 5 -1.26 -16.30 13.86
N VAL A 6 -1.95 -17.27 13.27
CA VAL A 6 -3.34 -17.10 12.78
C VAL A 6 -4.28 -17.37 13.94
N PHE A 7 -5.28 -16.52 14.13
CA PHE A 7 -6.28 -16.65 15.17
C PHE A 7 -7.62 -16.08 14.71
N TRP A 8 -8.67 -16.29 15.49
CA TRP A 8 -10.00 -15.73 15.25
C TRP A 8 -10.27 -14.58 16.22
N SER A 9 -10.85 -13.49 15.70
CA SER A 9 -11.34 -12.35 16.47
C SER A 9 -12.81 -12.14 16.12
N GLY A 10 -13.71 -12.62 16.99
CA GLY A 10 -15.12 -12.73 16.66
C GLY A 10 -15.35 -13.63 15.44
N ARG A 11 -16.02 -13.09 14.42
CA ARG A 11 -16.31 -13.80 13.16
C ARG A 11 -15.21 -13.66 12.10
N SER A 12 -14.13 -12.94 12.40
CA SER A 12 -13.06 -12.64 11.45
C SER A 12 -11.80 -13.44 11.75
N GLN A 13 -11.10 -13.88 10.71
CA GLN A 13 -9.75 -14.44 10.84
C GLN A 13 -8.73 -13.31 10.85
N ALA A 14 -7.70 -13.45 11.68
CA ALA A 14 -6.65 -12.45 11.87
C ALA A 14 -5.27 -13.09 11.93
N VAL A 15 -4.25 -12.31 11.58
CA VAL A 15 -2.83 -12.66 11.73
C VAL A 15 -2.18 -11.68 12.70
N ARG A 16 -1.50 -12.19 13.74
CA ARG A 16 -0.75 -11.34 14.66
C ARG A 16 0.60 -10.98 14.05
N LEU A 17 0.77 -9.74 13.60
CA LEU A 17 2.03 -9.24 13.05
C LEU A 17 3.12 -9.15 14.14
N PRO A 18 4.27 -9.84 13.98
CA PRO A 18 5.45 -9.62 14.82
C PRO A 18 5.93 -8.16 14.70
N LYS A 19 6.64 -7.66 15.72
CA LYS A 19 7.05 -6.24 15.81
C LYS A 19 7.73 -5.72 14.55
N LYS A 20 8.62 -6.51 13.94
CA LYS A 20 9.38 -6.15 12.74
C LYS A 20 8.58 -6.10 11.43
N TYR A 21 7.31 -6.51 11.45
CA TYR A 21 6.41 -6.50 10.28
C TYR A 21 5.17 -5.63 10.50
N ARG A 22 5.16 -4.77 11.54
CA ARG A 22 4.05 -3.86 11.78
C ARG A 22 4.04 -2.77 10.71
N PHE A 23 2.85 -2.40 10.26
CA PHE A 23 2.65 -1.23 9.42
C PHE A 23 2.63 0.04 10.27
N GLU A 24 3.05 1.16 9.68
CA GLU A 24 2.93 2.50 10.26
C GLU A 24 1.60 3.17 9.83
N THR A 25 0.84 2.55 8.94
CA THR A 25 -0.47 3.01 8.45
C THR A 25 -1.63 2.33 9.18
N SER A 26 -2.80 2.98 9.19
CA SER A 26 -4.04 2.41 9.71
C SER A 26 -4.72 1.43 8.75
N GLU A 27 -4.42 1.54 7.45
CA GLU A 27 -5.04 0.75 6.38
C GLU A 27 -4.00 0.18 5.42
N VAL A 28 -4.34 -0.97 4.85
CA VAL A 28 -3.54 -1.69 3.85
C VAL A 28 -4.47 -2.19 2.74
N SER A 29 -3.98 -2.17 1.51
CA SER A 29 -4.57 -2.97 0.44
C SER A 29 -4.31 -4.45 0.71
N ILE A 30 -5.24 -5.30 0.28
CA ILE A 30 -5.14 -6.76 0.39
C ILE A 30 -5.43 -7.40 -0.96
N ARG A 31 -4.55 -8.31 -1.39
CA ARG A 31 -4.74 -9.08 -2.62
C ARG A 31 -4.18 -10.50 -2.48
N ARG A 32 -4.64 -11.38 -3.37
CA ARG A 32 -4.23 -12.80 -3.39
C ARG A 32 -3.41 -13.10 -4.63
N GLU A 33 -2.24 -13.70 -4.45
CA GLU A 33 -1.37 -14.19 -5.51
C GLU A 33 -1.15 -15.70 -5.32
N GLY A 34 -1.97 -16.51 -5.99
CA GLY A 34 -1.99 -17.96 -5.78
C GLY A 34 -2.24 -18.32 -4.32
N ARG A 35 -1.21 -18.84 -3.63
CA ARG A 35 -1.27 -19.20 -2.21
C ARG A 35 -0.85 -18.07 -1.26
N ALA A 36 -0.30 -16.97 -1.78
CA ALA A 36 0.10 -15.83 -0.99
C ALA A 36 -1.06 -14.85 -0.77
N VAL A 37 -1.07 -14.22 0.40
CA VAL A 37 -1.85 -13.00 0.67
C VAL A 37 -0.83 -11.88 0.80
N VAL A 38 -0.96 -10.87 -0.05
CA VAL A 38 -0.07 -9.70 -0.09
C VAL A 38 -0.81 -8.54 0.57
N LEU A 39 -0.12 -7.89 1.52
CA LEU A 39 -0.60 -6.71 2.24
C LEU A 39 0.38 -5.57 1.97
N GLU A 40 -0.13 -4.47 1.45
CA GLU A 40 0.68 -3.29 1.09
C GLU A 40 0.01 -2.06 1.71
N PRO A 41 0.77 -1.14 2.34
CA PRO A 41 0.21 0.12 2.85
C PRO A 41 -0.64 0.80 1.78
N LEU A 42 -1.84 1.24 2.15
CA LEU A 42 -2.59 2.12 1.25
C LEU A 42 -1.81 3.44 1.20
N ALA A 43 -1.32 3.82 0.02
CA ALA A 43 -0.69 5.12 -0.14
C ALA A 43 -1.71 6.20 0.26
N GLN A 44 -1.40 6.98 1.29
CA GLN A 44 -2.28 8.06 1.73
C GLN A 44 -2.23 9.26 0.77
N ASP A 45 -1.16 9.33 -0.03
CA ASP A 45 -0.93 10.36 -1.03
C ASP A 45 -0.29 9.78 -2.31
N TRP A 46 -0.20 10.62 -3.33
CA TRP A 46 0.52 10.33 -4.57
C TRP A 46 2.01 10.65 -4.47
N GLY A 47 2.58 10.82 -3.27
CA GLY A 47 4.01 11.14 -3.11
C GLY A 47 4.95 10.02 -3.61
N TRP A 48 4.42 8.81 -3.81
CA TRP A 48 5.13 7.75 -4.53
C TRP A 48 5.28 8.06 -6.03
N LEU A 49 4.33 8.77 -6.62
CA LEU A 49 4.36 9.20 -8.02
C LEU A 49 5.46 10.23 -8.23
N ASP A 50 5.63 11.17 -7.29
CA ASP A 50 6.73 12.15 -7.34
C ASP A 50 8.11 11.47 -7.43
N ARG A 51 8.27 10.32 -6.76
CA ARG A 51 9.49 9.50 -6.85
C ARG A 51 9.67 8.81 -8.20
N LEU A 52 8.59 8.54 -8.92
CA LEU A 52 8.62 7.87 -10.23
C LEU A 52 8.73 8.87 -11.38
N THR A 53 8.07 10.02 -11.28
CA THR A 53 8.02 11.03 -12.34
C THR A 53 9.16 12.02 -12.29
N GLY A 54 9.75 12.25 -11.10
CA GLY A 54 10.66 13.38 -10.91
C GLY A 54 9.92 14.72 -11.07
N PRO A 55 10.66 15.85 -11.16
CA PRO A 55 10.08 17.15 -11.45
C PRO A 55 9.39 17.12 -12.81
N LEU A 56 8.10 17.47 -12.85
CA LEU A 56 7.38 17.69 -14.09
C LEU A 56 7.80 19.06 -14.66
N ASP A 57 8.05 19.13 -15.97
CA ASP A 57 8.31 20.40 -16.64
C ASP A 57 7.02 21.17 -16.91
N ASP A 58 7.18 22.47 -17.18
CA ASP A 58 6.04 23.38 -17.39
C ASP A 58 5.20 22.94 -18.60
N ASP A 59 5.84 22.42 -19.66
CA ASP A 59 5.18 21.91 -20.86
C ASP A 59 4.23 20.74 -20.55
N PHE A 60 4.65 19.78 -19.71
CA PHE A 60 3.80 18.67 -19.29
C PHE A 60 2.63 19.15 -18.42
N VAL A 61 2.87 20.11 -17.52
CA VAL A 61 1.83 20.66 -16.64
C VAL A 61 0.79 21.42 -17.46
N GLU A 62 1.20 22.25 -18.41
CA GLU A 62 0.28 22.95 -19.31
C GLU A 62 -0.56 21.96 -20.12
N ALA A 63 0.07 20.97 -20.77
CA ALA A 63 -0.65 19.97 -21.57
C ALA A 63 -1.69 19.16 -20.76
N ALA A 64 -1.43 18.86 -19.49
CA ALA A 64 -2.37 18.15 -18.62
C ALA A 64 -3.57 19.00 -18.18
N LEU A 65 -3.42 20.33 -18.14
CA LEU A 65 -4.44 21.27 -17.68
C LEU A 65 -5.30 21.83 -18.84
N ASP A 66 -4.74 21.92 -20.05
CA ASP A 66 -5.40 22.52 -21.23
C ASP A 66 -6.54 21.65 -21.82
N GLY A 67 -6.67 20.40 -21.36
CA GLY A 67 -7.70 19.46 -21.78
C GLY A 67 -9.01 19.48 -20.97
N ARG A 68 -9.24 20.49 -20.11
CA ARG A 68 -10.48 20.66 -19.34
C ARG A 68 -11.38 21.77 -19.87
#